data_AF-A0A1R3XRA3-F1
#
_entry.id   AF-A0A1R3XRA3-F1
#
_cell.length_a   1.000
_cell.length_b   1.000
_cell.length_c   1.000
_cell.angle_alpha   90.00
_cell.angle_beta   90.00
_cell.angle_gamma   90.00
#
_symmetry.space_group_name_H-M   'P 1'
#
loop_
_entity.id
_entity.type
_entity.pdbx_description
1 polymer ?
#
loop_
_entity_poly.entity_id
_entity_poly.type
_entity_poly.pdbx_seq_one_letter_code
_entity_poly.pdbx_strand_id
1 'polypeptide(L)'
;MDEFSLFTSKLQSCDLIVLTEADEIRTYCRFYANGLYQDRMFISDSAVKESLTLLSSEEDVIDWNGVQNLRKKYCEAFSSSAGVNSEPSAEVV
;
A
#
# COMPACT_ATOMS: atom_id res chain seq x y z
N MET A 1 -16.94 -4.84 1.11
CA MET A 1 -15.73 -4.24 0.54
C MET A 1 -14.56 -4.83 1.31
N ASP A 2 -13.67 -5.53 0.63
CA ASP A 2 -12.57 -6.28 1.24
C ASP A 2 -11.55 -5.34 1.89
N GLU A 3 -10.99 -5.75 3.04
CA GLU A 3 -9.96 -5.01 3.78
C GLU A 3 -8.82 -4.60 2.84
N PHE A 4 -8.36 -5.52 2.01
CA PHE A 4 -7.27 -5.30 1.07
C PHE A 4 -7.61 -4.27 -0.03
N SER A 5 -8.83 -4.29 -0.56
CA SER A 5 -9.27 -3.31 -1.57
C SER A 5 -9.36 -1.90 -0.97
N LEU A 6 -9.82 -1.80 0.27
CA LEU A 6 -9.85 -0.51 0.97
C LEU A 6 -8.43 -0.01 1.28
N PHE A 7 -7.53 -0.89 1.72
CA PHE A 7 -6.13 -0.55 1.95
C PHE A 7 -5.45 -0.02 0.69
N THR A 8 -5.55 -0.74 -0.43
CA THR A 8 -4.93 -0.34 -1.70
C THR A 8 -5.52 0.97 -2.25
N SER A 9 -6.82 1.20 -2.08
CA SER A 9 -7.46 2.47 -2.44
C SER A 9 -6.92 3.67 -1.64
N LYS A 10 -6.75 3.52 -0.31
CA LYS A 10 -6.13 4.56 0.53
C LYS A 10 -4.67 4.77 0.17
N LEU A 11 -3.95 3.69 -0.10
CA LEU A 11 -2.53 3.73 -0.45
C LEU A 11 -2.26 4.54 -1.73
N GLN A 12 -3.17 4.49 -2.71
CA GLN A 12 -3.09 5.31 -3.93
C GLN A 12 -3.24 6.81 -3.67
N SER A 13 -3.86 7.20 -2.56
CA SER A 13 -4.25 8.58 -2.27
C SER A 13 -3.38 9.25 -1.20
N CYS A 14 -2.56 8.48 -0.46
CA CYS A 14 -1.71 9.00 0.63
C CYS A 14 -0.24 9.13 0.22
N ASP A 15 0.52 10.01 0.88
CA ASP A 15 1.97 10.14 0.76
C ASP A 15 2.72 9.85 2.06
N LEU A 16 1.98 9.63 3.16
CA LEU A 16 2.55 9.34 4.47
C LEU A 16 1.62 8.39 5.22
N ILE A 17 2.20 7.40 5.89
CA ILE A 17 1.48 6.49 6.80
C ILE A 17 2.14 6.55 8.17
N VAL A 18 1.33 6.62 9.21
CA VAL A 18 1.80 6.53 10.60
C VAL A 18 1.16 5.30 11.23
N LEU A 19 1.97 4.38 11.74
CA LEU A 19 1.50 3.25 12.53
C LEU A 19 1.24 3.75 13.95
N THR A 20 0.17 3.27 14.56
CA THR A 20 -0.22 3.70 15.91
C THR A 20 -0.77 2.53 16.67
N GLU A 21 -0.15 2.26 17.81
CA GLU A 21 -0.61 1.26 18.75
C GLU A 21 -1.95 1.70 19.35
N ALA A 22 -2.96 0.86 19.17
CA ALA A 22 -4.28 1.03 19.79
C ALA A 22 -4.32 0.37 21.17
N ASP A 23 -3.70 -0.80 21.28
CA ASP A 23 -3.59 -1.63 22.48
C ASP A 23 -2.30 -2.49 22.37
N GLU A 24 -1.99 -3.29 23.39
CA GLU A 24 -0.81 -4.20 23.44
C GLU A 24 -0.66 -5.18 22.26
N ILE A 25 -1.71 -5.34 21.45
CA ILE A 25 -1.80 -6.33 20.38
C ILE A 25 -2.32 -5.75 19.05
N ARG A 26 -2.79 -4.50 19.04
CA ARG A 26 -3.48 -3.93 17.88
C ARG A 26 -2.81 -2.65 17.44
N THR A 27 -2.36 -2.63 16.19
CA THR A 27 -1.83 -1.43 15.53
C THR A 27 -2.75 -1.06 14.38
N TYR A 28 -3.05 0.23 14.23
CA TYR A 28 -3.75 0.76 13.06
C TYR A 28 -2.88 1.74 12.29
N CYS A 29 -3.14 1.86 11.00
CA CYS A 29 -2.50 2.82 10.13
C CYS A 29 -3.33 4.11 10.08
N ARG A 30 -2.65 5.26 10.13
CA ARG A 30 -3.22 6.57 9.78
C ARG A 30 -2.64 7.01 8.45
N PHE A 31 -3.49 7.37 7.51
CA PHE A 31 -3.11 7.81 6.17
C PHE A 31 -3.16 9.32 6.11
N TYR A 32 -2.11 9.92 5.55
CA TYR A 32 -2.00 11.35 5.34
C TYR A 32 -1.70 11.65 3.87
N ALA A 33 -2.23 12.77 3.39
CA ALA A 33 -1.94 13.28 2.06
C ALA A 33 -1.70 14.80 2.14
N ASN A 34 -0.56 15.26 1.62
CA ASN A 34 -0.14 16.65 1.68
C ASN A 34 -0.20 17.24 3.11
N GLY A 35 0.19 16.44 4.10
CA GLY A 35 0.14 16.81 5.52
C GLY A 35 -1.26 16.78 6.16
N LEU A 36 -2.31 16.44 5.42
CA LEU A 36 -3.68 16.33 5.93
C LEU A 36 -4.04 14.89 6.26
N TYR A 37 -4.61 14.68 7.44
CA TYR A 37 -5.17 13.38 7.84
C TYR A 37 -6.33 13.01 6.91
N GLN A 38 -6.25 11.83 6.31
CA GLN A 38 -7.27 11.31 5.42
C GLN A 38 -8.18 10.34 6.17
N ASP A 39 -7.60 9.29 6.74
CA ASP A 39 -8.36 8.24 7.40
C ASP A 39 -7.47 7.32 8.25
N ARG A 40 -8.09 6.38 8.97
CA ARG A 40 -7.43 5.29 9.69
C ARG A 40 -7.96 3.93 9.28
N MET A 41 -7.17 2.88 9.48
CA MET A 41 -7.57 1.51 9.21
C MET A 41 -6.79 0.52 10.07
N PHE A 42 -7.50 -0.45 10.64
CA PHE A 42 -6.86 -1.63 11.21
C PHE A 42 -6.49 -2.58 10.10
N ILE A 43 -5.27 -3.11 10.14
CA ILE A 43 -4.77 -4.08 9.18
C ILE A 43 -4.65 -5.41 9.91
N SER A 44 -5.48 -6.38 9.50
CA SER A 44 -5.50 -7.71 10.10
C SER A 44 -4.51 -8.64 9.41
N ASP A 45 -4.31 -8.43 8.11
CA ASP A 45 -3.40 -9.21 7.26
C ASP A 45 -1.95 -9.17 7.76
N SER A 46 -1.37 -10.35 8.01
CA SER A 46 -0.01 -10.48 8.54
C SER A 46 1.07 -10.05 7.55
N ALA A 47 0.89 -10.30 6.25
CA ALA A 47 1.86 -9.93 5.23
C ALA A 47 1.89 -8.41 4.98
N VAL A 48 0.73 -7.75 5.07
CA VAL A 48 0.65 -6.29 5.03
C VAL A 48 1.30 -5.70 6.29
N LYS A 49 0.99 -6.21 7.49
CA LYS A 49 1.64 -5.77 8.74
C LYS A 49 3.16 -5.89 8.69
N GLU A 50 3.69 -7.03 8.27
CA GLU A 50 5.14 -7.24 8.14
C GLU A 50 5.77 -6.21 7.20
N SER A 51 5.11 -5.89 6.09
CA SER A 51 5.61 -4.90 5.13
C SER A 51 5.56 -3.47 5.69
N LEU A 52 4.54 -3.14 6.47
CA LEU A 52 4.42 -1.86 7.15
C LEU A 52 5.50 -1.70 8.21
N THR A 53 5.73 -2.72 9.04
CA THR A 53 6.79 -2.75 10.06
C THR A 53 8.18 -2.72 9.45
N LEU A 54 8.39 -3.35 8.29
CA LEU A 54 9.68 -3.31 7.59
C LEU A 54 9.99 -1.92 7.02
N LEU A 55 8.96 -1.19 6.60
CA LEU A 55 9.10 0.14 5.98
C LEU A 55 8.94 1.29 6.96
N SER A 56 8.46 1.02 8.18
CA SER A 56 8.43 2.03 9.24
C SER A 56 9.84 2.34 9.69
N SER A 57 10.16 3.62 9.71
CA SER A 57 11.41 4.15 10.26
C SER A 57 11.21 4.49 11.74
N GLU A 58 12.15 5.24 12.33
CA GLU A 58 11.99 5.79 13.68
C GLU A 58 10.63 6.48 13.84
N GLU A 59 10.01 6.28 15.00
CA GLU A 59 8.68 6.80 15.36
C GLU A 59 7.48 6.21 14.59
N ASP A 60 7.60 5.00 14.04
CA ASP A 60 6.48 4.27 13.42
C ASP A 60 5.91 4.98 12.17
N VAL A 61 6.76 5.78 11.49
CA VAL A 61 6.40 6.57 10.32
C VAL A 61 6.93 5.93 9.04
N ILE A 62 6.07 5.88 8.03
CA ILE A 62 6.37 5.45 6.66
C ILE A 62 6.23 6.67 5.76
N ASP A 63 7.37 7.21 5.32
CA ASP A 63 7.44 8.39 4.45
C ASP A 63 7.06 8.08 3.00
N TRP A 64 7.11 9.11 2.16
CA TRP A 64 6.76 9.04 0.74
C TRP A 64 7.43 7.88 0.01
N ASN A 65 8.72 7.60 0.28
CA ASN A 65 9.45 6.51 -0.37
C ASN A 65 8.94 5.13 0.09
N GLY A 66 8.66 4.98 1.39
CA GLY A 66 8.02 3.78 1.92
C GLY A 66 6.63 3.54 1.32
N VAL A 67 5.83 4.60 1.20
CA VAL A 67 4.52 4.54 0.53
C VAL A 67 4.64 4.16 -0.95
N GLN A 68 5.64 4.69 -1.68
CA GLN A 68 5.88 4.26 -3.07
C GLN A 68 6.20 2.76 -3.13
N ASN A 69 7.05 2.24 -2.23
CA ASN A 69 7.38 0.81 -2.19
C ASN A 69 6.15 -0.06 -1.92
N LEU A 70 5.27 0.35 -0.99
CA LEU A 70 4.00 -0.31 -0.75
C LEU A 70 3.11 -0.29 -2.00
N ARG A 71 3.03 0.84 -2.72
CA ARG A 71 2.24 0.94 -3.97
C ARG A 71 2.78 -0.02 -5.03
N LYS A 72 4.10 -0.13 -5.19
CA LYS A 72 4.68 -1.11 -6.12
C LYS A 72 4.28 -2.54 -5.77
N LYS A 73 4.35 -2.86 -4.48
CA LYS A 73 4.06 -4.20 -3.97
C LYS A 73 2.58 -4.59 -4.10
N TYR A 74 1.66 -3.68 -3.82
CA TYR A 74 0.24 -4.00 -3.67
C TYR A 74 -0.67 -3.45 -4.76
N CYS A 75 -0.28 -2.36 -5.43
CA CYS A 75 -1.07 -1.73 -6.49
C CYS A 75 -0.54 -2.07 -7.89
N GLU A 76 0.78 -2.10 -8.10
CA GLU A 76 1.35 -2.43 -9.42
C GLU A 76 1.31 -3.94 -9.72
N ALA A 77 1.37 -4.79 -8.69
CA ALA A 77 1.18 -6.24 -8.86
C ALA A 77 -0.20 -6.61 -9.46
N PHE A 78 -1.21 -5.73 -9.32
CA PHE A 78 -2.52 -5.91 -9.93
C PHE A 78 -2.55 -5.55 -11.43
N SER A 79 -1.63 -4.72 -11.91
CA SER A 79 -1.56 -4.34 -13.33
C SER A 79 -0.90 -5.40 -14.21
N SER A 80 -0.11 -6.32 -13.63
CA SER A 80 0.58 -7.35 -14.40
C SER A 80 -0.26 -8.61 -14.66
N SER A 81 -1.50 -8.67 -14.17
CA SER A 81 -2.43 -9.78 -14.44
C SER A 81 -3.60 -9.39 -15.37
N ALA A 82 -3.59 -8.17 -15.93
CA ALA A 82 -4.58 -7.71 -16.93
C ALA A 82 -3.84 -7.36 -18.24
N GLY A 83 -3.22 -8.37 -18.86
CA GLY A 83 -2.42 -8.18 -20.07
C GLY A 83 -2.14 -9.48 -20.81
N VAL A 84 -3.12 -10.39 -20.89
CA VAL A 84 -3.09 -11.45 -21.92
C VAL A 84 -3.88 -10.94 -23.12
N ASN A 85 -3.19 -10.40 -24.12
CA ASN A 85 -3.63 -10.48 -25.51
C ASN A 85 -2.38 -10.37 -26.39
N SER A 86 -2.07 -11.50 -27.01
CA SER A 86 -0.96 -11.75 -27.91
C SER A 86 -1.12 -10.99 -29.23
N GLU A 87 0.00 -10.42 -29.68
CA GLU A 87 0.45 -10.17 -31.07
C GLU A 87 -0.41 -9.32 -32.02
N PRO A 88 0.26 -8.45 -32.78
CA PRO A 88 0.27 -8.67 -34.22
C PRO A 88 1.68 -8.99 -34.73
N SER A 89 1.81 -10.16 -35.36
CA SER A 89 2.99 -10.52 -36.16
C SER A 89 3.19 -9.48 -37.25
N ALA A 90 4.35 -8.84 -37.25
CA ALA A 90 4.88 -8.11 -38.38
C ALA A 90 6.24 -8.70 -38.70
N GLU A 91 6.24 -9.76 -39.51
CA GLU A 91 7.44 -10.17 -40.25
C GLU A 91 7.21 -9.77 -41.70
N VAL A 92 7.95 -8.74 -42.12
CA VAL A 92 8.19 -8.36 -43.50
C VAL A 92 9.63 -8.80 -43.74
N VAL A 93 9.89 -9.85 -44.56
CA VAL A 93 10.37 -9.80 -45.96
C VAL A 93 10.36 -11.21 -46.55
#